data_AF-A0A1V4MXY0-F1
#
_entry.id   AF-A0A1V4MXY0-F1
#
_cell.length_a   1.000
_cell.length_b   1.000
_cell.length_c   1.000
_cell.angle_alpha   90.00
_cell.angle_beta   90.00
_cell.angle_gamma   90.00
#
_symmetry.space_group_name_H-M   'P 1'
#
loop_
_entity.id
_entity.type
_entity.pdbx_description
1 polymer ?
#
loop_
_entity_poly.entity_id
_entity_poly.type
_entity_poly.pdbx_seq_one_letter_code
_entity_poly.pdbx_strand_id
1 'polypeptide(L)'
;MSSLDTKMSLKDCRLRLLNRMLDLVWSQWTTLGISGNARPVEKWVLDPEALVLFTCTVGRYEPRIFDSMLEWLSFNQRLLNIQRLKTINRRGDFKGKQLLAAIAHLLMKPASRSKWERLSEEIFSDSARSEQLFKLKDGSPQPQLGDSDDAFEKAGYIRRKFRRREAVVQFNPDLSANLILKLRALLGLNSRCELITYLLTHKEANPTEIASVTGYSSKTIYNAISDMYMSGKLIKRVSGKESLYSFGDDSWEKFLCPAGRTADWMDWPKALRALESIWMALNNPSLENEPISTIHGELRLTIHKVLPQLQQTAPLQSARLKRAIQLPGLEFEELCGLLCDLVEFYETG
;
A
#
# COMPACT_ATOMS: atom_id res chain seq x y z
N MET A 1 10.65 26.58 -37.92
CA MET A 1 11.52 26.62 -36.73
C MET A 1 11.18 25.39 -35.92
N SER A 2 12.06 24.39 -35.97
CA SER A 2 11.87 23.08 -35.36
C SER A 2 11.85 23.23 -33.84
N SER A 3 10.80 22.72 -33.20
CA SER A 3 10.82 22.43 -31.77
C SER A 3 11.95 21.43 -31.53
N LEU A 4 12.85 21.75 -30.60
CA LEU A 4 13.76 20.77 -30.04
C LEU A 4 12.90 19.77 -29.24
N ASP A 5 12.57 18.64 -29.84
CA ASP A 5 12.04 17.47 -29.14
C ASP A 5 13.08 17.01 -28.13
N THR A 6 12.92 17.47 -26.89
CA THR A 6 13.79 17.09 -25.79
C THR A 6 13.38 15.67 -25.38
N LYS A 7 14.06 14.65 -25.94
CA LYS A 7 13.80 13.24 -25.62
C LYS A 7 13.83 13.03 -24.10
N MET A 8 12.75 12.44 -23.56
CA MET A 8 12.59 12.12 -22.14
C MET A 8 13.79 11.34 -21.59
N SER A 9 14.40 11.83 -20.50
CA SER A 9 15.49 11.13 -19.81
C SER A 9 14.98 10.15 -18.74
N LEU A 10 15.83 9.23 -18.28
CA LEU A 10 15.54 8.39 -17.11
C LEU A 10 15.23 9.23 -15.87
N LYS A 11 15.94 10.33 -15.67
CA LYS A 11 15.75 11.23 -14.52
C LYS A 11 14.36 11.87 -14.54
N ASP A 12 13.92 12.32 -15.71
CA ASP A 12 12.58 12.90 -15.89
C ASP A 12 11.49 11.87 -15.63
N CYS A 13 11.62 10.67 -16.19
CA CYS A 13 10.67 9.58 -15.96
C CYS A 13 10.59 9.17 -14.47
N ARG A 14 11.75 9.03 -13.80
CA ARG A 14 11.81 8.74 -12.36
C ARG A 14 11.13 9.83 -11.55
N LEU A 15 11.43 11.10 -11.82
CA LEU A 15 10.85 12.22 -11.09
C LEU A 15 9.33 12.28 -11.26
N ARG A 16 8.83 12.12 -12.49
CA ARG A 16 7.39 12.10 -12.78
C ARG A 16 6.68 10.96 -12.05
N LEU A 17 7.21 9.74 -12.16
CA LEU A 17 6.60 8.58 -11.54
C LEU A 17 6.64 8.67 -10.00
N LEU A 18 7.77 9.11 -9.44
CA LEU A 18 7.92 9.31 -8.00
C LEU A 18 6.90 10.33 -7.47
N ASN A 19 6.76 11.47 -8.16
CA ASN A 19 5.78 12.48 -7.74
C ASN A 19 4.36 11.91 -7.75
N ARG A 20 3.96 11.15 -8.78
CA ARG A 20 2.65 10.48 -8.82
C ARG A 20 2.46 9.47 -7.69
N MET A 21 3.49 8.67 -7.38
CA MET A 21 3.42 7.74 -6.26
C MET A 21 3.33 8.46 -4.90
N LEU A 22 4.00 9.60 -4.75
CA LEU A 22 3.90 10.45 -3.56
C LEU A 22 2.53 11.11 -3.45
N ASP A 23 1.93 11.56 -4.56
CA ASP A 23 0.56 12.10 -4.61
C ASP A 23 -0.45 11.03 -4.16
N LEU A 24 -0.35 9.80 -4.70
CA LEU A 24 -1.15 8.65 -4.27
C LEU A 24 -1.01 8.38 -2.77
N VAL A 25 0.21 8.36 -2.24
CA VAL A 25 0.47 8.10 -0.81
C VAL A 25 -0.08 9.23 0.06
N TRP A 26 0.08 10.49 -0.34
CA TRP A 26 -0.50 11.63 0.36
C TRP A 26 -2.04 11.59 0.36
N SER A 27 -2.65 11.26 -0.78
CA SER A 27 -4.10 11.12 -0.90
C SER A 27 -4.63 10.05 0.05
N GLN A 28 -4.03 8.85 0.06
CA GLN A 28 -4.44 7.77 0.95
C GLN A 28 -4.23 8.10 2.43
N TRP A 29 -3.09 8.65 2.81
CA TRP A 29 -2.83 9.04 4.21
C TRP A 29 -3.76 10.16 4.68
N THR A 30 -4.08 11.11 3.81
CA THR A 30 -5.04 12.18 4.11
C THR A 30 -6.42 11.59 4.34
N THR A 31 -6.87 10.66 3.49
CA THR A 31 -8.10 9.89 3.69
C THR A 31 -8.13 9.18 5.05
N LEU A 32 -7.01 8.56 5.45
CA LEU A 32 -6.89 7.85 6.73
C LEU A 32 -6.73 8.77 7.96
N GLY A 33 -6.78 10.10 7.81
CA GLY A 33 -6.72 11.03 8.93
C GLY A 33 -5.33 11.61 9.22
N ILE A 34 -4.49 11.79 8.20
CA ILE A 34 -3.36 12.73 8.28
C ILE A 34 -3.81 14.09 7.74
N SER A 35 -3.46 15.17 8.41
CA SER A 35 -3.74 16.53 7.94
C SER A 35 -2.98 16.80 6.64
N GLY A 36 -3.69 17.20 5.60
CA GLY A 36 -3.10 17.51 4.30
C GLY A 36 -4.13 18.12 3.36
N ASN A 37 -3.65 18.72 2.27
CA ASN A 37 -4.49 19.31 1.23
C ASN A 37 -4.74 18.35 0.05
N ALA A 38 -4.33 17.08 0.18
CA ALA A 38 -4.55 16.09 -0.86
C ALA A 38 -6.04 15.77 -0.97
N ARG A 39 -6.51 15.50 -2.19
CA ARG A 39 -7.89 15.06 -2.41
C ARG A 39 -8.07 13.68 -1.79
N PRO A 40 -9.12 13.44 -0.99
CA PRO A 40 -9.39 12.12 -0.45
C PRO A 40 -9.64 11.09 -1.56
N VAL A 41 -9.11 9.88 -1.40
CA VAL A 41 -9.56 8.71 -2.15
C VAL A 41 -11.00 8.39 -1.75
N GLU A 42 -11.88 8.25 -2.74
CA GLU A 42 -13.28 7.89 -2.52
C GLU A 42 -13.65 6.54 -3.14
N LYS A 43 -12.99 6.16 -4.24
CA LYS A 43 -13.37 4.98 -5.03
C LYS A 43 -13.03 3.67 -4.34
N TRP A 44 -11.91 3.61 -3.63
CA TRP A 44 -11.34 2.35 -3.14
C TRP A 44 -11.40 2.26 -1.62
N VAL A 45 -11.76 1.09 -1.08
CA VAL A 45 -11.50 0.82 0.35
C VAL A 45 -10.00 0.75 0.58
N LEU A 46 -9.47 1.55 1.50
CA LEU A 46 -8.04 1.65 1.77
C LEU A 46 -7.52 0.53 2.67
N ASP A 47 -6.24 0.21 2.49
CA ASP A 47 -5.52 -0.79 3.28
C ASP A 47 -4.36 -0.13 4.05
N PRO A 48 -4.50 0.11 5.37
CA PRO A 48 -3.46 0.76 6.15
C PRO A 48 -2.20 -0.09 6.28
N GLU A 49 -2.29 -1.42 6.27
CA GLU A 49 -1.11 -2.28 6.39
C GLU A 49 -0.28 -2.27 5.10
N ALA A 50 -0.92 -2.37 3.94
CA ALA A 50 -0.24 -2.30 2.65
C ALA A 50 0.37 -0.91 2.42
N LEU A 51 -0.36 0.15 2.81
CA LEU A 51 0.12 1.53 2.67
C LEU A 51 1.37 1.80 3.53
N VAL A 52 1.44 1.25 4.75
CA VAL A 52 2.65 1.35 5.59
C VAL A 52 3.86 0.74 4.88
N LEU A 53 3.71 -0.47 4.31
CA LEU A 53 4.79 -1.15 3.61
C LEU A 53 5.27 -0.35 2.40
N PHE A 54 4.34 0.17 1.60
CA PHE A 54 4.67 0.97 0.44
C PHE A 54 5.32 2.30 0.81
N THR A 55 4.81 2.97 1.86
CA THR A 55 5.38 4.22 2.40
C THR A 55 6.80 4.01 2.93
N CYS A 56 7.14 2.82 3.44
CA CYS A 56 8.52 2.49 3.81
C CYS A 56 9.49 2.54 2.61
N THR A 57 8.99 2.40 1.38
CA THR A 57 9.81 2.52 0.17
C THR A 57 9.77 3.94 -0.40
N VAL A 58 8.60 4.42 -0.81
CA VAL A 58 8.49 5.71 -1.51
C VAL A 58 8.51 6.92 -0.57
N GLY A 59 8.09 6.75 0.69
CA GLY A 59 8.13 7.82 1.71
C GLY A 59 9.56 8.23 2.09
N ARG A 60 10.58 7.44 1.76
CA ARG A 60 12.00 7.82 1.92
C ARG A 60 12.38 9.06 1.11
N TYR A 61 11.61 9.39 0.07
CA TYR A 61 11.82 10.57 -0.78
C TYR A 61 11.01 11.79 -0.33
N GLU A 62 10.20 11.66 0.72
CA GLU A 62 9.40 12.76 1.26
C GLU A 62 9.30 12.63 2.79
N PRO A 63 10.22 13.25 3.54
CA PRO A 63 10.29 13.09 5.00
C PRO A 63 8.99 13.44 5.74
N ARG A 64 8.21 14.39 5.21
CA ARG A 64 6.95 14.83 5.84
C ARG A 64 5.91 13.70 5.86
N ILE A 65 5.74 12.96 4.76
CA ILE A 65 4.75 11.88 4.73
C ILE A 65 5.19 10.69 5.57
N PHE A 66 6.50 10.39 5.56
CA PHE A 66 7.04 9.34 6.40
C PHE A 66 6.86 9.64 7.89
N ASP A 67 7.22 10.84 8.35
CA ASP A 67 7.00 11.27 9.73
C ASP A 67 5.50 11.28 10.10
N SER A 68 4.63 11.71 9.17
CA SER A 68 3.18 11.71 9.39
C SER A 68 2.63 10.29 9.55
N MET A 69 3.11 9.33 8.74
CA MET A 69 2.80 7.90 8.93
C MET A 69 3.23 7.42 10.32
N LEU A 70 4.46 7.73 10.77
CA LEU A 70 4.92 7.31 12.10
C LEU A 70 4.03 7.87 13.21
N GLU A 71 3.62 9.13 13.05
CA GLU A 71 2.70 9.77 13.98
C GLU A 71 1.34 9.06 13.96
N TRP A 72 0.75 8.85 12.78
CA TRP A 72 -0.52 8.12 12.61
C TRP A 72 -0.46 6.74 13.24
N LEU A 73 0.61 5.99 12.99
CA LEU A 73 0.84 4.69 13.60
C LEU A 73 0.85 4.81 15.12
N SER A 74 1.50 5.83 15.69
CA SER A 74 1.60 6.02 17.13
C SER A 74 0.25 6.29 17.83
N PHE A 75 -0.70 6.91 17.14
CA PHE A 75 -2.05 7.22 17.64
C PHE A 75 -3.06 6.10 17.33
N ASN A 76 -2.95 5.48 16.15
CA ASN A 76 -3.92 4.50 15.63
C ASN A 76 -3.44 3.04 15.74
N GLN A 77 -2.46 2.74 16.63
CA GLN A 77 -1.90 1.39 16.79
C GLN A 77 -2.95 0.29 16.99
N ARG A 78 -4.09 0.62 17.63
CA ARG A 78 -5.21 -0.31 17.87
C ARG A 78 -5.97 -0.70 16.60
N LEU A 79 -5.93 0.14 15.56
CA LEU A 79 -6.60 -0.08 14.29
C LEU A 79 -5.72 -0.81 13.27
N LEU A 80 -4.44 -1.05 13.61
CA LEU A 80 -3.49 -1.74 12.73
C LEU A 80 -3.36 -3.21 13.09
N ASN A 81 -3.55 -4.08 12.11
CA ASN A 81 -3.38 -5.51 12.22
C ASN A 81 -1.93 -5.93 11.91
N ILE A 82 -1.14 -6.14 12.96
CA ILE A 82 0.28 -6.52 12.83
C ILE A 82 0.44 -7.91 12.25
N GLN A 83 -0.45 -8.85 12.55
CA GLN A 83 -0.39 -10.18 11.95
C GLN A 83 -0.61 -10.11 10.44
N ARG A 84 -1.58 -9.31 10.00
CA ARG A 84 -1.85 -9.07 8.58
C ARG A 84 -0.70 -8.34 7.90
N LEU A 85 -0.15 -7.30 8.53
CA LEU A 85 1.05 -6.60 8.08
C LEU A 85 2.22 -7.58 7.84
N LYS A 86 2.47 -8.49 8.80
CA LYS A 86 3.48 -9.56 8.66
C LYS A 86 3.17 -10.48 7.47
N THR A 87 1.92 -10.94 7.34
CA THR A 87 1.52 -11.81 6.23
C THR A 87 1.73 -11.14 4.88
N ILE A 88 1.29 -9.89 4.73
CA ILE A 88 1.45 -9.12 3.48
C ILE A 88 2.93 -8.94 3.17
N ASN A 89 3.73 -8.56 4.16
CA ASN A 89 5.16 -8.39 3.99
C ASN A 89 5.85 -9.68 3.50
N ARG A 90 5.55 -10.82 4.15
CA ARG A 90 6.12 -12.13 3.78
C ARG A 90 5.68 -12.60 2.40
N ARG A 91 4.41 -12.39 2.03
CA ARG A 91 3.87 -12.80 0.72
C ARG A 91 4.33 -11.88 -0.42
N GLY A 92 4.43 -10.58 -0.16
CA GLY A 92 4.72 -9.57 -1.17
C GLY A 92 6.22 -9.36 -1.44
N ASP A 93 7.10 -9.67 -0.47
CA ASP A 93 8.52 -9.30 -0.51
C ASP A 93 8.74 -7.79 -0.76
N PHE A 94 8.04 -6.96 0.02
CA PHE A 94 8.23 -5.50 -0.01
C PHE A 94 9.68 -5.14 0.36
N LYS A 95 10.27 -4.17 -0.36
CA LYS A 95 11.65 -3.74 -0.12
C LYS A 95 11.78 -2.75 1.03
N GLY A 96 10.67 -2.15 1.47
CA GLY A 96 10.64 -1.30 2.67
C GLY A 96 10.63 -2.09 3.99
N LYS A 97 10.65 -3.43 3.96
CA LYS A 97 10.43 -4.27 5.15
C LYS A 97 11.46 -4.09 6.26
N GLN A 98 12.69 -3.75 5.92
CA GLN A 98 13.77 -3.51 6.87
C GLN A 98 13.44 -2.35 7.82
N LEU A 99 12.69 -1.35 7.34
CA LEU A 99 12.25 -0.23 8.15
C LEU A 99 11.18 -0.60 9.17
N LEU A 100 10.48 -1.72 9.00
CA LEU A 100 9.49 -2.15 9.99
C LEU A 100 10.12 -2.45 11.35
N ALA A 101 11.37 -2.93 11.37
CA ALA A 101 12.08 -3.14 12.64
C ALA A 101 12.35 -1.80 13.35
N ALA A 102 12.83 -0.79 12.61
CA ALA A 102 13.01 0.57 13.15
C ALA A 102 11.70 1.17 13.67
N ILE A 103 10.63 1.04 12.88
CA ILE A 103 9.29 1.53 13.23
C ILE A 103 8.77 0.81 14.47
N ALA A 104 8.94 -0.52 14.54
CA ALA A 104 8.57 -1.30 15.71
C ALA A 104 9.29 -0.79 16.96
N HIS A 105 10.62 -0.63 16.92
CA HIS A 105 11.41 -0.09 18.03
C HIS A 105 10.94 1.31 18.45
N LEU A 106 10.63 2.20 17.50
CA LEU A 106 10.11 3.54 17.79
C LEU A 106 8.74 3.49 18.49
N LEU A 107 7.89 2.53 18.10
CA LEU A 107 6.51 2.42 18.57
C LEU A 107 6.35 1.54 19.82
N MET A 108 7.41 0.86 20.27
CA MET A 108 7.43 0.01 21.47
C MET A 108 7.17 0.84 22.74
N LYS A 109 5.90 0.94 23.13
CA LYS A 109 5.47 1.45 24.44
C LYS A 109 5.16 0.28 25.38
N PRO A 110 5.15 0.46 26.71
CA PRO A 110 4.86 -0.62 27.66
C PRO A 110 3.56 -1.39 27.35
N ALA A 111 2.50 -0.68 26.94
CA ALA A 111 1.19 -1.27 26.63
C ALA A 111 1.12 -2.02 25.28
N SER A 112 2.08 -1.81 24.36
CA SER A 112 2.11 -2.44 23.03
C SER A 112 3.39 -3.23 22.77
N ARG A 113 4.24 -3.42 23.79
CA ARG A 113 5.55 -4.04 23.69
C ARG A 113 5.49 -5.42 23.03
N SER A 114 4.66 -6.32 23.55
CA SER A 114 4.56 -7.70 23.04
C SER A 114 4.12 -7.79 21.57
N LYS A 115 3.38 -6.77 21.09
CA LYS A 115 2.89 -6.67 19.70
C LYS A 115 4.04 -6.32 18.74
N TRP A 116 4.89 -5.38 19.13
CA TRP A 116 5.96 -4.81 18.30
C TRP A 116 7.29 -5.55 18.46
N GLU A 117 7.58 -6.11 19.63
CA GLU A 117 8.79 -6.88 19.94
C GLU A 117 8.95 -8.09 19.01
N ARG A 118 7.89 -8.90 18.87
CA ARG A 118 7.88 -10.02 17.92
C ARG A 118 8.01 -9.59 16.47
N LEU A 119 7.67 -8.35 16.13
CA LEU A 119 7.84 -7.83 14.76
C LEU A 119 9.30 -7.43 14.53
N SER A 120 9.93 -6.76 15.50
CA SER A 120 11.33 -6.38 15.39
C SER A 120 12.26 -7.58 15.36
N GLU A 121 12.07 -8.59 16.23
CA GLU A 121 12.92 -9.77 16.30
C GLU A 121 12.93 -10.60 15.01
N GLU A 122 11.77 -10.77 14.38
CA GLU A 122 11.64 -11.56 13.14
C GLU A 122 12.19 -10.83 11.89
N ILE A 123 12.26 -9.49 11.94
CA ILE A 123 12.68 -8.66 10.81
C ILE A 123 14.14 -8.22 10.94
N PHE A 124 14.70 -8.29 12.14
CA PHE A 124 16.08 -7.88 12.39
C PHE A 124 17.04 -8.66 11.48
N SER A 125 17.65 -7.93 10.55
CA SER A 125 18.78 -8.41 9.77
C SER A 125 20.04 -7.77 10.34
N ASP A 126 21.09 -8.56 10.53
CA ASP A 126 22.45 -8.06 10.76
C ASP A 126 22.86 -7.14 9.60
N SER A 127 22.59 -5.84 9.71
CA SER A 127 23.01 -4.86 8.73
C SER A 127 24.27 -4.18 9.23
N ALA A 128 25.43 -4.70 8.83
CA ALA A 128 26.74 -4.11 9.06
C ALA A 128 26.95 -2.74 8.37
N ARG A 129 25.93 -2.19 7.69
CA ARG A 129 26.02 -0.96 6.91
C ARG A 129 24.92 0.02 7.29
N SER A 130 25.35 1.20 7.73
CA SER A 130 24.48 2.33 8.05
C SER A 130 24.14 3.11 6.78
N GLU A 131 22.85 3.35 6.49
CA GLU A 131 22.39 4.15 5.34
C GLU A 131 21.51 5.34 5.77
N GLN A 132 21.56 6.45 5.03
CA GLN A 132 20.61 7.55 5.23
C GLN A 132 19.18 7.08 4.92
N LEU A 133 18.27 7.30 5.86
CA LEU A 133 16.86 6.94 5.69
C LEU A 133 16.27 7.71 4.51
N PHE A 134 16.44 9.03 4.53
CA PHE A 134 15.84 9.92 3.55
C PHE A 134 16.77 10.17 2.37
N LYS A 135 16.14 10.32 1.20
CA LYS A 135 16.81 10.52 -0.08
C LYS A 135 16.23 11.76 -0.75
N LEU A 136 17.08 12.50 -1.45
CA LEU A 136 16.64 13.50 -2.41
C LEU A 136 15.96 12.81 -3.60
N LYS A 137 15.17 13.56 -4.37
CA LYS A 137 14.40 13.00 -5.50
C LYS A 137 15.27 12.40 -6.61
N ASP A 138 16.54 12.82 -6.70
CA ASP A 138 17.55 12.22 -7.58
C ASP A 138 18.07 10.86 -7.06
N GLY A 139 17.75 10.49 -5.83
CA GLY A 139 18.18 9.25 -5.16
C GLY A 139 19.41 9.42 -4.27
N SER A 140 20.06 10.59 -4.28
CA SER A 140 21.20 10.86 -3.41
C SER A 140 20.76 10.93 -1.94
N PRO A 141 21.65 10.58 -1.00
CA PRO A 141 21.35 10.67 0.44
C PRO A 141 20.99 12.10 0.84
N GLN A 142 19.90 12.28 1.57
CA GLN A 142 19.58 13.60 2.12
C GLN A 142 20.53 13.92 3.28
N PRO A 143 21.23 15.07 3.27
CA PRO A 143 22.14 15.44 4.35
C PRO A 143 21.41 15.53 5.70
N GLN A 144 22.03 14.99 6.75
CA GLN A 144 21.50 15.09 8.11
C GLN A 144 22.23 16.16 8.91
N LEU A 145 21.45 16.98 9.62
CA LEU A 145 21.90 17.90 10.66
C LEU A 145 21.16 17.58 11.96
N GLY A 146 21.92 17.39 13.05
CA GLY A 146 21.41 17.15 14.41
C GLY A 146 21.34 15.68 14.84
N ASP A 147 20.83 15.46 16.05
CA ASP A 147 20.86 14.17 16.75
C ASP A 147 20.17 13.02 15.99
N SER A 148 20.79 11.84 16.05
CA SER A 148 20.29 10.58 15.50
C SER A 148 19.06 10.08 16.25
N ASP A 149 18.28 9.22 15.59
CA ASP A 149 17.15 8.51 16.20
C ASP A 149 17.57 7.09 16.59
N ASP A 150 17.67 6.82 17.89
CA ASP A 150 18.15 5.53 18.42
C ASP A 150 17.39 4.30 17.87
N ALA A 151 16.09 4.43 17.58
CA ALA A 151 15.29 3.31 17.09
C ALA A 151 15.64 2.94 15.64
N PHE A 152 15.94 3.95 14.83
CA PHE A 152 16.35 3.77 13.44
C PHE A 152 17.82 3.41 13.32
N GLU A 153 18.67 3.97 14.18
CA GLU A 153 20.09 3.67 14.21
C GLU A 153 20.36 2.19 14.50
N LYS A 154 19.61 1.61 15.45
CA LYS A 154 19.63 0.17 15.75
C LYS A 154 19.28 -0.72 14.56
N ALA A 155 18.51 -0.19 13.61
CA ALA A 155 18.10 -0.90 12.39
C ALA A 155 18.98 -0.54 11.18
N GLY A 156 20.12 0.14 11.38
CA GLY A 156 21.04 0.53 10.31
C GLY A 156 20.63 1.79 9.53
N TYR A 157 19.71 2.60 10.07
CA TYR A 157 19.22 3.81 9.42
C TYR A 157 19.65 5.08 10.14
N ILE A 158 20.22 6.02 9.38
CA ILE A 158 20.59 7.35 9.84
C ILE A 158 19.44 8.30 9.51
N ARG A 159 18.82 8.88 10.54
CA ARG A 159 17.82 9.94 10.43
C ARG A 159 17.89 10.87 11.63
N ARG A 160 17.33 12.07 11.50
CA ARG A 160 17.12 12.95 12.66
C ARG A 160 16.07 12.36 13.59
N LYS A 161 16.26 12.52 14.90
CA LYS A 161 15.29 12.16 15.95
C LYS A 161 13.87 12.56 15.58
N PHE A 162 12.97 11.58 15.60
CA PHE A 162 11.55 11.78 15.32
C PHE A 162 10.93 12.74 16.33
N ARG A 163 10.20 13.73 15.80
CA ARG A 163 9.38 14.66 16.59
C ARG A 163 7.99 14.72 15.97
N ARG A 164 6.98 14.61 16.83
CA ARG A 164 5.58 14.75 16.43
C ARG A 164 5.31 16.18 15.98
N ARG A 165 4.43 16.32 14.99
CA ARG A 165 4.05 17.60 14.40
C ARG A 165 2.54 17.86 14.50
N GLU A 166 1.83 17.01 15.24
CA GLU A 166 0.37 17.08 15.41
C GLU A 166 -0.36 16.93 14.06
N ALA A 167 0.21 16.08 13.20
CA ALA A 167 -0.30 15.87 11.84
C ALA A 167 -1.51 14.90 11.79
N VAL A 168 -1.89 14.29 12.91
CA VAL A 168 -2.96 13.29 12.94
C VAL A 168 -4.28 13.93 13.34
N VAL A 169 -5.29 13.74 12.50
CA VAL A 169 -6.68 14.13 12.73
C VAL A 169 -7.57 12.89 12.78
N GLN A 170 -8.80 13.04 13.26
CA GLN A 170 -9.79 11.97 13.21
C GLN A 170 -10.14 11.68 11.74
N PHE A 171 -9.97 10.43 11.30
CA PHE A 171 -10.43 10.01 9.98
C PHE A 171 -11.95 10.15 9.88
N ASN A 172 -12.46 10.52 8.69
CA ASN A 172 -13.90 10.61 8.45
C ASN A 172 -14.49 9.18 8.34
N PRO A 173 -15.34 8.73 9.27
CA PRO A 173 -15.92 7.39 9.25
C PRO A 173 -17.05 7.22 8.23
N ASP A 174 -17.55 8.31 7.63
CA ASP A 174 -18.61 8.26 6.62
C ASP A 174 -18.04 8.21 5.19
N LEU A 175 -16.74 8.42 5.05
CA LEU A 175 -16.04 8.17 3.80
C LEU A 175 -15.87 6.65 3.60
N SER A 176 -16.45 6.11 2.53
CA SER A 176 -16.44 4.68 2.23
C SER A 176 -15.04 4.09 2.09
N ALA A 177 -14.06 4.90 1.65
CA ALA A 177 -12.65 4.50 1.61
C ALA A 177 -12.09 4.12 3.00
N ASN A 178 -12.67 4.67 4.09
CA ASN A 178 -12.30 4.37 5.48
C ASN A 178 -13.11 3.21 6.09
N LEU A 179 -13.87 2.45 5.30
CA LEU A 179 -14.74 1.38 5.79
C LEU A 179 -14.02 0.39 6.73
N ILE A 180 -12.79 -0.01 6.38
CA ILE A 180 -12.03 -0.94 7.23
C ILE A 180 -11.68 -0.32 8.59
N LEU A 181 -11.34 0.98 8.64
CA LEU A 181 -11.04 1.67 9.89
C LEU A 181 -12.30 1.87 10.73
N LYS A 182 -13.43 2.21 10.09
CA LYS A 182 -14.75 2.31 10.73
C LYS A 182 -15.11 0.98 11.41
N LEU A 183 -15.00 -0.13 10.68
CA LEU A 183 -15.32 -1.45 11.20
C LEU A 183 -14.39 -1.86 12.35
N ARG A 184 -13.08 -1.62 12.22
CA ARG A 184 -12.12 -1.93 13.30
C ARG A 184 -12.31 -1.06 14.53
N ALA A 185 -12.78 0.17 14.37
CA ALA A 185 -13.15 1.04 15.49
C ALA A 185 -14.46 0.59 16.16
N LEU A 186 -15.42 0.09 15.39
CA LEU A 186 -16.74 -0.34 15.89
C LEU A 186 -16.72 -1.72 16.54
N LEU A 187 -16.09 -2.71 15.89
CA LEU A 187 -16.13 -4.12 16.27
C LEU A 187 -14.84 -4.60 16.95
N GLY A 188 -13.85 -3.72 17.05
CA GLY A 188 -12.49 -4.09 17.42
C GLY A 188 -11.75 -4.81 16.29
N LEU A 189 -10.45 -5.01 16.48
CA LEU A 189 -9.56 -5.59 15.48
C LEU A 189 -9.74 -7.12 15.37
N ASN A 190 -10.49 -7.59 14.38
CA ASN A 190 -10.74 -9.02 14.18
C ASN A 190 -11.13 -9.32 12.71
N SER A 191 -11.05 -10.59 12.30
CA SER A 191 -11.28 -11.02 10.91
C SER A 191 -12.68 -10.76 10.37
N ARG A 192 -13.67 -10.48 11.23
CA ARG A 192 -15.02 -10.13 10.78
C ARG A 192 -15.03 -8.76 10.11
N CYS A 193 -14.12 -7.85 10.47
CA CYS A 193 -14.01 -6.54 9.82
C CYS A 193 -13.67 -6.70 8.34
N GLU A 194 -12.65 -7.50 8.03
CA GLU A 194 -12.22 -7.76 6.65
C GLU A 194 -13.26 -8.58 5.88
N LEU A 195 -13.93 -9.53 6.54
CA LEU A 195 -15.04 -10.28 5.95
C LEU A 195 -16.21 -9.38 5.56
N ILE A 196 -16.68 -8.54 6.48
CA ILE A 196 -17.76 -7.59 6.22
C ILE A 196 -17.36 -6.64 5.10
N THR A 197 -16.15 -6.09 5.16
CA THR A 197 -15.62 -5.22 4.10
C THR A 197 -15.67 -5.92 2.75
N TYR A 198 -15.14 -7.15 2.64
CA TYR A 198 -15.11 -7.88 1.38
C TYR A 198 -16.50 -8.23 0.84
N LEU A 199 -17.42 -8.64 1.72
CA LEU A 199 -18.78 -9.01 1.33
C LEU A 199 -19.66 -7.80 0.99
N LEU A 200 -19.34 -6.59 1.46
CA LEU A 200 -20.03 -5.37 1.05
C LEU A 200 -19.58 -4.87 -0.33
N THR A 201 -18.38 -5.24 -0.76
CA THR A 201 -17.81 -4.83 -2.05
C THR A 201 -17.93 -5.91 -3.13
N HIS A 202 -18.53 -7.07 -2.80
CA HIS A 202 -18.72 -8.19 -3.72
C HIS A 202 -20.13 -8.77 -3.59
N LYS A 203 -20.69 -9.28 -4.69
CA LYS A 203 -22.03 -9.89 -4.66
C LYS A 203 -22.08 -11.18 -3.86
N GLU A 204 -21.07 -12.03 -4.02
CA GLU A 204 -20.89 -13.28 -3.30
C GLU A 204 -19.39 -13.61 -3.28
N ALA A 205 -18.93 -14.32 -2.24
CA ALA A 205 -17.53 -14.71 -2.11
C ALA A 205 -17.38 -16.06 -1.40
N ASN A 206 -16.35 -16.82 -1.76
CA ASN A 206 -16.01 -18.03 -1.03
C ASN A 206 -14.95 -17.74 0.06
N PRO A 207 -14.91 -18.53 1.16
CA PRO A 207 -13.96 -18.29 2.26
C PRO A 207 -12.47 -18.34 1.87
N THR A 208 -12.13 -19.16 0.87
CA THR A 208 -10.74 -19.34 0.41
C THR A 208 -10.23 -18.09 -0.31
N GLU A 209 -11.06 -17.53 -1.18
CA GLU A 209 -10.82 -16.26 -1.87
C GLU A 209 -10.60 -15.14 -0.85
N ILE A 210 -11.50 -15.01 0.13
CA ILE A 210 -11.39 -13.97 1.17
C ILE A 210 -10.10 -14.13 1.98
N ALA A 211 -9.72 -15.36 2.38
CA ALA A 211 -8.47 -15.58 3.09
C ALA A 211 -7.23 -15.21 2.25
N SER A 212 -7.28 -15.44 0.94
CA SER A 212 -6.17 -15.13 0.03
C SER A 212 -5.89 -13.63 -0.05
N VAL A 213 -6.94 -12.80 -0.13
CA VAL A 213 -6.85 -11.34 -0.32
C VAL A 213 -6.80 -10.54 0.98
N THR A 214 -7.36 -11.06 2.07
CA THR A 214 -7.37 -10.35 3.37
C THR A 214 -6.13 -10.61 4.21
N GLY A 215 -5.26 -11.56 3.84
CA GLY A 215 -4.05 -11.88 4.60
C GLY A 215 -4.28 -12.66 5.90
N TYR A 216 -5.49 -13.16 6.12
CA TYR A 216 -5.83 -14.09 7.20
C TYR A 216 -5.59 -15.56 6.80
N SER A 217 -5.57 -16.45 7.79
CA SER A 217 -5.55 -17.89 7.53
C SER A 217 -6.94 -18.37 7.08
N SER A 218 -6.98 -19.39 6.21
CA SER A 218 -8.25 -19.99 5.75
C SER A 218 -9.11 -20.49 6.92
N LYS A 219 -8.49 -21.05 7.96
CA LYS A 219 -9.19 -21.51 9.18
C LYS A 219 -9.86 -20.34 9.92
N THR A 220 -9.16 -19.22 10.08
CA THR A 220 -9.71 -18.02 10.75
C THR A 220 -10.93 -17.48 10.00
N ILE A 221 -10.83 -17.39 8.68
CA ILE A 221 -11.93 -16.92 7.84
C ILE A 221 -13.11 -17.90 7.87
N TYR A 222 -12.86 -19.20 7.72
CA TYR A 222 -13.91 -20.22 7.74
C TYR A 222 -14.67 -20.24 9.06
N ASN A 223 -13.96 -20.18 10.20
CA ASN A 223 -14.61 -20.12 11.51
C ASN A 223 -15.45 -18.85 11.64
N ALA A 224 -14.88 -17.68 11.31
CA ALA A 224 -15.58 -16.41 11.45
C ALA A 224 -16.83 -16.31 10.57
N ILE A 225 -16.76 -16.73 9.30
CA ILE A 225 -17.91 -16.70 8.40
C ILE A 225 -18.98 -17.73 8.78
N SER A 226 -18.58 -18.89 9.31
CA SER A 226 -19.51 -19.88 9.86
C SER A 226 -20.27 -19.32 11.06
N ASP A 227 -19.58 -18.64 11.99
CA ASP A 227 -20.23 -17.97 13.13
C ASP A 227 -21.16 -16.85 12.65
N MET A 228 -20.72 -16.04 11.69
CA MET A 228 -21.53 -14.95 11.14
C MET A 228 -22.77 -15.47 10.41
N TYR A 229 -22.68 -16.62 9.73
CA TYR A 229 -23.83 -17.28 9.11
C TYR A 229 -24.92 -17.65 10.12
N MET A 230 -24.54 -18.07 11.33
CA MET A 230 -25.49 -18.37 12.41
C MET A 230 -26.31 -17.16 12.87
N SER A 231 -25.89 -15.93 12.56
CA SER A 231 -26.66 -14.71 12.86
C SER A 231 -27.91 -14.54 11.99
N GLY A 232 -28.04 -15.31 10.90
CA GLY A 232 -29.12 -15.16 9.91
C GLY A 232 -28.97 -13.96 8.97
N LYS A 233 -27.88 -13.17 9.09
CA LYS A 233 -27.61 -12.03 8.19
C LYS A 233 -26.86 -12.38 6.92
N LEU A 234 -26.18 -13.53 6.89
CA LEU A 234 -25.53 -14.04 5.68
C LEU A 234 -26.40 -15.10 5.02
N ILE A 235 -26.42 -15.10 3.69
CA ILE A 235 -26.96 -16.18 2.87
C ILE A 235 -25.80 -17.07 2.43
N LYS A 236 -26.02 -18.39 2.46
CA LYS A 236 -25.07 -19.39 1.95
C LYS A 236 -25.67 -20.09 0.74
N ARG A 237 -24.97 -20.04 -0.39
CA ARG A 237 -25.30 -20.78 -1.61
C ARG A 237 -24.22 -21.80 -1.90
N VAL A 238 -24.60 -23.04 -2.18
CA VAL A 238 -23.66 -24.08 -2.60
C VAL A 238 -23.58 -24.08 -4.12
N SER A 239 -22.37 -23.96 -4.66
CA SER A 239 -22.09 -23.99 -6.09
C SER A 239 -21.02 -25.05 -6.36
N GLY A 240 -21.45 -26.25 -6.76
CA GLY A 240 -20.57 -27.41 -6.88
C GLY A 240 -19.97 -27.81 -5.54
N LYS A 241 -18.63 -27.73 -5.42
CA LYS A 241 -17.90 -28.03 -4.17
C LYS A 241 -17.65 -26.79 -3.30
N GLU A 242 -18.07 -25.62 -3.73
CA GLU A 242 -17.80 -24.36 -3.04
C GLU A 242 -19.04 -23.83 -2.30
N SER A 243 -18.79 -23.20 -1.16
CA SER A 243 -19.80 -22.44 -0.43
C SER A 243 -19.56 -20.95 -0.65
N LEU A 244 -20.53 -20.29 -1.28
CA LEU A 244 -20.54 -18.86 -1.55
C LEU A 244 -21.42 -18.16 -0.51
N TYR A 245 -20.91 -17.06 0.04
CA TYR A 245 -21.58 -16.28 1.06
C TYR A 245 -21.83 -14.86 0.56
N SER A 246 -22.95 -14.27 0.97
CA SER A 246 -23.34 -12.89 0.70
C SER A 246 -24.17 -12.32 1.85
N PHE A 247 -24.36 -11.01 1.90
CA PHE A 247 -25.36 -10.40 2.78
C PHE A 247 -26.77 -10.67 2.23
N GLY A 248 -27.73 -10.91 3.13
CA GLY A 248 -29.12 -11.20 2.75
C GLY A 248 -30.00 -9.97 2.49
N ASP A 249 -29.56 -8.80 2.93
CA ASP A 249 -30.24 -7.52 2.78
C ASP A 249 -29.21 -6.38 2.66
N ASP A 250 -29.68 -5.17 2.35
CA ASP A 250 -28.85 -3.96 2.26
C ASP A 250 -28.71 -3.22 3.60
N SER A 251 -29.12 -3.82 4.72
CA SER A 251 -29.13 -3.15 6.03
C SER A 251 -27.73 -2.78 6.50
N TRP A 252 -26.75 -3.63 6.22
CA TRP A 252 -25.34 -3.38 6.53
C TRP A 252 -24.75 -2.27 5.66
N GLU A 253 -25.09 -2.22 4.38
CA GLU A 253 -24.65 -1.16 3.48
C GLU A 253 -25.21 0.19 3.94
N LYS A 254 -26.52 0.26 4.24
CA LYS A 254 -27.16 1.48 4.77
C LYS A 254 -26.57 1.93 6.11
N PHE A 255 -26.25 0.98 6.99
CA PHE A 255 -25.70 1.28 8.31
C PHE A 255 -24.25 1.76 8.25
N LEU A 256 -23.42 1.14 7.40
CA LEU A 256 -21.98 1.43 7.35
C LEU A 256 -21.63 2.52 6.33
N CYS A 257 -22.42 2.66 5.27
CA CYS A 257 -22.22 3.60 4.16
C CYS A 257 -23.48 4.46 3.94
N PRO A 258 -23.87 5.31 4.91
CA PRO A 258 -25.14 6.05 4.85
C PRO A 258 -25.24 7.03 3.66
N ALA A 259 -24.09 7.44 3.09
CA ALA A 259 -24.04 8.24 1.86
C ALA A 259 -24.40 7.46 0.58
N GLY A 260 -24.69 6.15 0.68
CA GLY A 260 -25.22 5.33 -0.42
C GLY A 260 -24.20 4.84 -1.45
N ARG A 261 -22.91 5.19 -1.31
CA ARG A 261 -21.83 4.69 -2.17
C ARG A 261 -20.90 3.79 -1.38
N THR A 262 -20.89 2.50 -1.70
CA THR A 262 -19.83 1.58 -1.29
C THR A 262 -18.60 1.81 -2.17
N ALA A 263 -17.43 1.95 -1.53
CA ALA A 263 -16.18 1.98 -2.26
C ALA A 263 -15.89 0.58 -2.82
N ASP A 264 -15.26 0.51 -3.98
CA ASP A 264 -14.83 -0.72 -4.61
C ASP A 264 -13.70 -1.38 -3.81
N TRP A 265 -13.63 -2.71 -3.87
CA TRP A 265 -12.49 -3.44 -3.33
C TRP A 265 -11.24 -3.22 -4.18
N MET A 266 -10.11 -3.03 -3.51
CA MET A 266 -8.80 -3.01 -4.14
C MET A 266 -7.86 -3.94 -3.38
N ASP A 267 -7.19 -4.85 -4.09
CA ASP A 267 -6.07 -5.64 -3.54
C ASP A 267 -4.81 -4.76 -3.50
N TRP A 268 -4.81 -3.80 -2.57
CA TRP A 268 -3.71 -2.87 -2.33
C TRP A 268 -2.35 -3.54 -2.12
N PRO A 269 -2.25 -4.68 -1.40
CA PRO A 269 -1.01 -5.45 -1.33
C PRO A 269 -0.41 -5.74 -2.71
N LYS A 270 -1.22 -6.25 -3.66
CA LYS A 270 -0.75 -6.54 -5.02
C LYS A 270 -0.47 -5.27 -5.82
N ALA A 271 -1.38 -4.29 -5.76
CA ALA A 271 -1.26 -3.04 -6.50
C ALA A 271 0.02 -2.28 -6.12
N LEU A 272 0.21 -2.02 -4.82
CA LEU A 272 1.36 -1.27 -4.32
C LEU A 272 2.67 -2.04 -4.50
N ARG A 273 2.64 -3.38 -4.41
CA ARG A 273 3.85 -4.19 -4.71
C ARG A 273 4.24 -4.14 -6.19
N ALA A 274 3.27 -4.11 -7.10
CA ALA A 274 3.56 -3.95 -8.53
C ALA A 274 4.18 -2.57 -8.80
N LEU A 275 3.60 -1.51 -8.22
CA LEU A 275 4.15 -0.15 -8.30
C LEU A 275 5.57 -0.06 -7.70
N GLU A 276 5.79 -0.66 -6.53
CA GLU A 276 7.10 -0.73 -5.89
C GLU A 276 8.11 -1.46 -6.77
N SER A 277 7.73 -2.57 -7.42
CA SER A 277 8.63 -3.31 -8.31
C SER A 277 9.07 -2.46 -9.51
N ILE A 278 8.13 -1.74 -10.12
CA ILE A 278 8.39 -0.82 -11.23
C ILE A 278 9.33 0.30 -10.77
N TRP A 279 9.05 0.89 -9.60
CA TRP A 279 9.91 1.92 -9.01
C TRP A 279 11.33 1.41 -8.76
N MET A 280 11.48 0.22 -8.17
CA MET A 280 12.79 -0.36 -7.86
C MET A 280 13.59 -0.66 -9.13
N ALA A 281 12.95 -1.08 -10.22
CA ALA A 281 13.62 -1.26 -11.51
C ALA A 281 14.13 0.07 -12.05
N LEU A 282 13.30 1.11 -12.05
CA LEU A 282 13.70 2.46 -12.50
C LEU A 282 14.77 3.11 -11.63
N ASN A 283 14.73 2.86 -10.32
CA ASN A 283 15.65 3.41 -9.34
C ASN A 283 16.88 2.53 -9.10
N ASN A 284 17.15 1.57 -9.99
CA ASN A 284 18.34 0.72 -9.91
C ASN A 284 19.60 1.54 -10.24
N PRO A 285 20.58 1.68 -9.32
CA PRO A 285 21.81 2.44 -9.58
C PRO A 285 22.60 1.93 -10.79
N SER A 286 22.50 0.63 -11.10
CA SER A 286 23.18 0.05 -12.26
C SER A 286 22.69 0.59 -13.61
N LEU A 287 21.55 1.28 -13.64
CA LEU A 287 20.95 1.84 -14.86
C LEU A 287 21.30 3.32 -15.10
N GLU A 288 22.01 3.97 -14.17
CA GLU A 288 22.16 5.44 -14.18
C GLU A 288 22.98 5.96 -15.38
N ASN A 289 23.90 5.15 -15.90
CA ASN A 289 24.75 5.47 -17.05
C ASN A 289 24.46 4.58 -18.28
N GLU A 290 23.38 3.78 -18.22
CA GLU A 290 23.01 2.87 -19.31
C GLU A 290 22.26 3.61 -20.43
N PRO A 291 22.37 3.14 -21.69
CA PRO A 291 21.55 3.65 -22.79
C PRO A 291 20.05 3.52 -22.51
N ILE A 292 19.25 4.47 -23.02
CA ILE A 292 17.77 4.45 -22.87
C ILE A 292 17.16 3.13 -23.38
N SER A 293 17.72 2.51 -24.41
CA SER A 293 17.27 1.21 -24.92
C SER A 293 17.42 0.08 -23.89
N THR A 294 18.52 0.03 -23.14
CA THR A 294 18.77 -0.94 -22.07
C THR A 294 17.77 -0.73 -20.92
N ILE A 295 17.63 0.53 -20.48
CA ILE A 295 16.68 0.93 -19.43
C ILE A 295 15.25 0.54 -19.81
N HIS A 296 14.87 0.84 -21.06
CA HIS A 296 13.56 0.51 -21.60
C HIS A 296 13.34 -1.01 -21.65
N GLY A 297 14.34 -1.79 -22.06
CA GLY A 297 14.30 -3.25 -22.02
C GLY A 297 14.06 -3.82 -20.62
N GLU A 298 14.83 -3.35 -19.63
CA GLU A 298 14.69 -3.79 -18.22
C GLU A 298 13.31 -3.43 -17.64
N LEU A 299 12.81 -2.24 -17.99
CA LEU A 299 11.47 -1.81 -17.58
C LEU A 299 10.38 -2.69 -18.19
N ARG A 300 10.47 -3.04 -19.48
CA ARG A 300 9.52 -3.96 -20.13
C ARG A 300 9.52 -5.34 -19.47
N LEU A 301 10.71 -5.86 -19.13
CA LEU A 301 10.84 -7.13 -18.41
C LEU A 301 10.19 -7.06 -17.02
N THR A 302 10.40 -5.96 -16.29
CA THR A 302 9.79 -5.76 -14.98
C THR A 302 8.27 -5.67 -15.09
N ILE A 303 7.75 -4.89 -16.05
CA ILE A 303 6.31 -4.78 -16.30
C ILE A 303 5.72 -6.16 -16.61
N HIS A 304 6.38 -6.93 -17.49
CA HIS A 304 5.93 -8.29 -17.82
C HIS A 304 5.80 -9.19 -16.58
N LYS A 305 6.76 -9.10 -15.64
CA LYS A 305 6.74 -9.85 -14.37
C LYS A 305 5.58 -9.45 -13.45
N VAL A 306 5.16 -8.17 -13.47
CA VAL A 306 4.08 -7.67 -12.59
C VAL A 306 2.70 -7.63 -13.25
N LEU A 307 2.59 -7.91 -14.55
CA LEU A 307 1.31 -7.96 -15.28
C LEU A 307 0.25 -8.84 -14.60
N PRO A 308 0.56 -10.04 -14.05
CA PRO A 308 -0.45 -10.86 -13.37
C PRO A 308 -1.09 -10.16 -12.17
N GLN A 309 -0.30 -9.41 -11.38
CA GLN A 309 -0.79 -8.61 -10.25
C GLN A 309 -1.63 -7.43 -10.77
N LEU A 310 -1.16 -6.73 -11.80
CA LEU A 310 -1.87 -5.61 -12.41
C LEU A 310 -3.18 -6.04 -13.08
N GLN A 311 -3.25 -7.24 -13.65
CA GLN A 311 -4.49 -7.77 -14.24
C GLN A 311 -5.60 -7.95 -13.20
N GLN A 312 -5.23 -8.23 -11.95
CA GLN A 312 -6.20 -8.41 -10.85
C GLN A 312 -6.63 -7.09 -10.21
N THR A 313 -5.81 -6.04 -10.33
CA THR A 313 -5.99 -4.76 -9.61
C THR A 313 -6.36 -3.60 -10.52
N ALA A 314 -5.96 -3.65 -11.78
CA ALA A 314 -6.18 -2.63 -12.80
C ALA A 314 -6.34 -3.30 -14.19
N PRO A 315 -7.40 -4.09 -14.44
CA PRO A 315 -7.48 -4.96 -15.62
C PRO A 315 -7.41 -4.19 -16.95
N LEU A 316 -8.04 -3.02 -17.04
CA LEU A 316 -8.03 -2.19 -18.26
C LEU A 316 -6.65 -1.58 -18.50
N GLN A 317 -6.03 -1.02 -17.46
CA GLN A 317 -4.71 -0.41 -17.52
C GLN A 317 -3.64 -1.47 -17.80
N SER A 318 -3.76 -2.65 -17.18
CA SER A 318 -2.90 -3.81 -17.43
C SER A 318 -3.01 -4.30 -18.87
N ALA A 319 -4.22 -4.36 -19.44
CA ALA A 319 -4.41 -4.72 -20.85
C ALA A 319 -3.78 -3.68 -21.79
N ARG A 320 -3.93 -2.38 -21.49
CA ARG A 320 -3.30 -1.28 -22.25
C ARG A 320 -1.77 -1.37 -22.19
N LEU A 321 -1.21 -1.54 -20.99
CA LEU A 321 0.24 -1.73 -20.77
C LEU A 321 0.76 -2.96 -21.50
N LYS A 322 0.08 -4.11 -21.37
CA LYS A 322 0.46 -5.37 -22.04
C LYS A 322 0.54 -5.21 -23.54
N ARG A 323 -0.45 -4.54 -24.16
CA ARG A 323 -0.44 -4.25 -25.60
C ARG A 323 0.71 -3.32 -25.97
N ALA A 324 0.89 -2.23 -25.22
CA ALA A 324 1.94 -1.25 -25.48
C ALA A 324 3.34 -1.89 -25.45
N ILE A 325 3.67 -2.67 -24.41
CA ILE A 325 5.00 -3.29 -24.28
C ILE A 325 5.27 -4.41 -25.30
N GLN A 326 4.31 -4.76 -26.15
CA GLN A 326 4.50 -5.69 -27.27
C GLN A 326 4.80 -4.95 -28.60
N LEU A 327 4.56 -3.63 -28.66
CA LEU A 327 4.80 -2.84 -29.86
C LEU A 327 6.31 -2.58 -30.04
N PRO A 328 6.90 -2.91 -31.21
CA PRO A 328 8.33 -2.70 -31.47
C PRO A 328 8.75 -1.23 -31.40
N GLY A 329 7.86 -0.31 -31.79
CA GLY A 329 8.09 1.14 -31.84
C GLY A 329 7.57 1.93 -30.64
N LEU A 330 7.25 1.28 -29.51
CA LEU A 330 6.88 2.00 -28.29
C LEU A 330 8.05 2.90 -27.88
N GLU A 331 7.83 4.19 -27.70
CA GLU A 331 8.87 5.10 -27.23
C GLU A 331 8.98 5.07 -25.70
N PHE A 332 10.18 5.36 -25.16
CA PHE A 332 10.38 5.36 -23.70
C PHE A 332 9.48 6.37 -22.99
N GLU A 333 9.27 7.53 -23.60
CA GLU A 333 8.38 8.57 -23.09
C GLU A 333 6.92 8.10 -22.98
N GLU A 334 6.42 7.40 -24.01
CA GLU A 334 5.08 6.83 -24.02
C GLU A 334 4.90 5.81 -22.90
N LEU A 335 5.91 4.94 -22.70
CA LEU A 335 5.89 3.97 -21.61
C LEU A 335 5.85 4.66 -20.24
N CYS A 336 6.67 5.70 -20.03
CA CYS A 336 6.64 6.50 -18.80
C CYS A 336 5.28 7.18 -18.58
N GLY A 337 4.63 7.65 -19.66
CA GLY A 337 3.26 8.15 -19.62
C GLY A 337 2.27 7.10 -19.12
N LEU A 338 2.29 5.90 -19.71
CA LEU A 338 1.42 4.80 -19.31
C LEU A 338 1.61 4.37 -17.85
N LEU A 339 2.84 4.44 -17.33
CA LEU A 339 3.12 4.17 -15.93
C LEU A 339 2.57 5.26 -15.00
N CYS A 340 2.60 6.52 -15.41
CA CYS A 340 1.96 7.61 -14.67
C CYS A 340 0.44 7.44 -14.67
N ASP A 341 -0.17 7.14 -15.83
CA ASP A 341 -1.61 6.86 -15.97
C ASP A 341 -2.04 5.70 -15.05
N LEU A 342 -1.18 4.68 -14.90
CA LEU A 342 -1.44 3.55 -13.99
C LEU A 342 -1.50 4.00 -12.54
N VAL A 343 -0.60 4.88 -12.09
CA VAL A 343 -0.61 5.39 -10.72
C VAL A 343 -1.84 6.27 -10.49
N GLU A 344 -2.17 7.14 -11.46
CA GLU A 344 -3.35 8.01 -11.42
C GLU A 344 -4.66 7.21 -11.32
N PHE A 345 -4.77 6.08 -12.03
CA PHE A 345 -5.90 5.15 -11.87
C PHE A 345 -6.08 4.69 -10.42
N TYR A 346 -5.00 4.36 -9.71
CA TYR A 346 -5.11 3.96 -8.29
C TYR A 346 -5.48 5.13 -7.38
N GLU A 347 -5.14 6.36 -7.75
CA GLU A 347 -5.47 7.55 -6.97
C GLU A 347 -6.93 7.96 -7.13
N THR A 348 -7.40 8.11 -8.38
CA THR A 348 -8.70 8.74 -8.67
C THR A 348 -9.76 7.78 -9.19
N GLY A 349 -9.33 6.64 -9.74
CA GLY A 349 -10.23 5.58 -10.18
C GLY A 349 -10.46 5.43 -11.66
#